data_AF-A0A822E1G5-F1
#
_entry.id   AF-A0A822E1G5-F1
#
_cell.length_a   1.000
_cell.length_b   1.000
_cell.length_c   1.000
_cell.angle_alpha   90.00
_cell.angle_beta   90.00
_cell.angle_gamma   90.00
#
_symmetry.space_group_name_H-M   'P 1'
#
loop_
_entity.id
_entity.type
_entity.pdbx_description
1 polymer ?
#
loop_
_entity_poly.entity_id
_entity_poly.type
_entity_poly.pdbx_seq_one_letter_code
_entity_poly.pdbx_strand_id
1 'polypeptide(L)'
;KHPLLQKLITWYQQVGTENKDNENKHGFLKHFIDTIANNFTKSSNNLPYSDTIKNFALSLYILGGKLTYEFIRLNLPGSLPSLTMLNTLISNLNSKISEAEFRFDQLQKHFDDYNVQYAFGSEDTTGIIKKIKYDSTTNTFNGFPTPPDHGVPIKEYYQTNSFDTLKLGFNSIDKSSLLNVHMIQPVQSINQSIIPSPFLLSAYGIDNTATANDILQRWWYIFNQCLQRNIRIIGFSTGEKISKYC
;
A
#
# COMPACT_ATOMS: atom_id res chain seq x y z
N LYS A 1 -7.92 12.68 -34.94
CA LYS A 1 -6.72 12.60 -34.06
C LYS A 1 -6.93 11.70 -32.84
N HIS A 2 -8.14 11.62 -32.24
CA HIS A 2 -8.42 10.76 -31.08
C HIS A 2 -9.65 9.85 -31.33
N PRO A 3 -9.47 8.67 -31.95
CA PRO A 3 -10.59 7.81 -32.36
C PRO A 3 -11.39 7.25 -31.18
N LEU A 4 -10.74 7.00 -30.03
CA LEU A 4 -11.41 6.55 -28.81
C LEU A 4 -12.30 7.64 -28.20
N LEU A 5 -11.82 8.89 -28.16
CA LEU A 5 -12.60 10.02 -27.69
C LEU A 5 -13.84 10.24 -28.56
N GLN A 6 -13.69 10.11 -29.88
CA GLN A 6 -14.80 10.27 -30.83
C GLN A 6 -15.89 9.21 -30.59
N LYS A 7 -15.50 7.94 -30.41
CA LYS A 7 -16.45 6.85 -30.07
C LYS A 7 -17.15 7.10 -28.73
N LEU A 8 -16.42 7.58 -27.72
CA LEU A 8 -16.95 7.87 -26.39
C LEU A 8 -18.02 8.98 -26.42
N ILE A 9 -17.76 10.06 -27.16
CA ILE A 9 -18.71 11.17 -27.31
C ILE A 9 -19.96 10.72 -28.07
N THR A 10 -19.79 9.98 -29.17
CA THR A 10 -20.93 9.43 -29.93
C THR A 10 -21.82 8.53 -29.06
N TRP A 11 -21.22 7.66 -28.26
CA TRP A 11 -21.96 6.83 -27.31
C TRP A 11 -22.73 7.67 -26.28
N TYR A 12 -22.09 8.68 -25.69
CA TYR A 12 -22.73 9.54 -24.68
C TYR A 12 -23.93 10.32 -25.24
N GLN A 13 -23.80 10.85 -26.46
CA GLN A 13 -24.88 11.55 -27.14
C GLN A 13 -26.08 10.64 -27.41
N GLN A 14 -25.86 9.35 -27.70
CA GLN A 14 -26.91 8.35 -27.91
C GLN A 14 -27.60 7.95 -26.60
N VAL A 15 -26.85 7.79 -25.51
CA VAL A 15 -27.40 7.40 -24.21
C VAL A 15 -28.19 8.53 -23.53
N GLY A 16 -27.79 9.79 -23.75
CA GLY A 16 -28.50 10.97 -23.22
C GLY A 16 -29.90 11.20 -23.82
N THR A 17 -30.19 10.62 -24.99
CA THR A 17 -31.49 10.75 -25.67
C THR A 17 -32.52 9.68 -25.31
N GLU A 18 -32.12 8.55 -24.71
CA GLU A 18 -33.00 7.37 -24.60
C GLU A 18 -33.53 7.05 -23.20
N ASN A 19 -33.03 7.64 -22.09
CA ASN A 19 -33.46 7.21 -20.75
C ASN A 19 -33.49 8.34 -19.71
N LYS A 20 -34.70 8.83 -19.38
CA LYS A 20 -34.95 9.71 -18.22
C LYS A 20 -35.04 8.94 -16.88
N ASP A 21 -35.19 7.61 -16.91
CA ASP A 21 -35.47 6.80 -15.70
C ASP A 21 -34.23 6.10 -15.10
N ASN A 22 -33.02 6.37 -15.58
CA ASN A 22 -31.79 5.66 -15.16
C ASN A 22 -30.61 6.58 -14.81
N GLU A 23 -30.87 7.82 -14.39
CA GLU A 23 -29.86 8.86 -14.14
C GLU A 23 -28.70 8.43 -13.21
N ASN A 24 -28.92 7.46 -12.31
CA ASN A 24 -27.90 7.00 -11.36
C ASN A 24 -26.97 5.89 -11.87
N LYS A 25 -27.32 5.13 -12.92
CA LYS A 25 -26.55 3.93 -13.32
C LYS A 25 -25.19 4.24 -13.96
N HIS A 26 -25.03 5.46 -14.48
CA HIS A 26 -23.81 5.89 -15.19
C HIS A 26 -23.17 7.14 -14.60
N GLY A 27 -23.42 7.45 -13.31
CA GLY A 27 -22.96 8.68 -12.67
C GLY A 27 -21.45 8.95 -12.82
N PHE A 28 -20.62 7.93 -12.62
CA PHE A 28 -19.17 8.06 -12.84
C PHE A 28 -18.82 8.34 -14.31
N LEU A 29 -19.39 7.58 -15.24
CA LEU A 29 -19.05 7.70 -16.66
C LEU A 29 -19.47 9.06 -17.23
N LYS A 30 -20.64 9.56 -16.81
CA LYS A 30 -21.11 10.92 -17.10
C LYS A 30 -20.10 11.95 -16.58
N HIS A 31 -19.75 11.86 -15.30
CA HIS A 31 -18.77 12.76 -14.68
C HIS A 31 -17.38 12.71 -15.34
N PHE A 32 -16.96 11.53 -15.79
CA PHE A 32 -15.71 11.32 -16.52
C PHE A 32 -15.74 12.00 -17.88
N ILE A 33 -16.84 11.87 -18.63
CA ILE A 33 -17.03 12.51 -19.93
C ILE A 33 -17.12 14.03 -19.79
N ASP A 34 -17.87 14.52 -18.81
CA ASP A 34 -17.98 15.95 -18.50
C ASP A 34 -16.61 16.54 -18.13
N THR A 35 -15.79 15.80 -17.36
CA THR A 35 -14.41 16.18 -17.04
C THR A 35 -13.58 16.32 -18.31
N ILE A 36 -13.66 15.36 -19.24
CA ILE A 36 -12.95 15.41 -20.52
C ILE A 36 -13.39 16.63 -21.33
N ALA A 37 -14.70 16.83 -21.49
CA ALA A 37 -15.24 17.94 -22.27
C ALA A 37 -14.80 19.30 -21.70
N ASN A 38 -14.88 19.46 -20.38
CA ASN A 38 -14.45 20.67 -19.69
C ASN A 38 -12.95 20.92 -19.83
N ASN A 39 -12.14 19.87 -19.76
CA ASN A 39 -10.68 19.97 -19.83
C ASN A 39 -10.17 20.15 -21.27
N PHE A 40 -10.93 19.73 -22.27
CA PHE A 40 -10.58 19.91 -23.68
C PHE A 40 -10.51 21.38 -24.10
N THR A 41 -11.31 22.23 -23.45
CA THR A 41 -11.34 23.69 -23.71
C THR A 41 -10.24 24.46 -22.97
N LYS A 42 -9.52 23.80 -22.04
CA LYS A 42 -8.55 24.44 -21.15
C LYS A 42 -7.12 24.22 -21.63
N SER A 43 -6.22 25.10 -21.19
CA SER A 43 -4.79 24.89 -21.40
C SER A 43 -4.29 23.68 -20.61
N SER A 44 -3.30 22.97 -21.16
CA SER A 44 -2.76 21.72 -20.60
C SER A 44 -2.20 21.85 -19.18
N ASN A 45 -1.91 23.07 -18.74
CA ASN A 45 -1.17 23.34 -17.50
C ASN A 45 -2.08 23.50 -16.27
N ASN A 46 -3.41 23.53 -16.45
CA ASN A 46 -4.31 23.77 -15.33
C ASN A 46 -5.63 22.99 -15.46
N LEU A 47 -5.50 21.67 -15.59
CA LEU A 47 -6.65 20.76 -15.69
C LEU A 47 -7.14 20.39 -14.29
N PRO A 48 -8.34 20.83 -13.86
CA PRO A 48 -8.91 20.40 -12.59
C PRO A 48 -9.41 18.96 -12.69
N TYR A 49 -9.14 18.18 -11.64
CA TYR A 49 -9.67 16.83 -11.48
C TYR A 49 -10.38 16.73 -10.13
N SER A 50 -11.58 16.17 -10.14
CA SER A 50 -12.30 15.83 -8.91
C SER A 50 -11.66 14.64 -8.20
N ASP A 51 -11.98 14.44 -6.92
CA ASP A 51 -11.41 13.33 -6.15
C ASP A 51 -11.86 11.96 -6.67
N THR A 52 -13.06 11.85 -7.24
CA THR A 52 -13.51 10.63 -7.93
C THR A 52 -12.59 10.26 -9.10
N ILE A 53 -12.19 11.25 -9.91
CA ILE A 53 -11.29 11.05 -11.05
C ILE A 53 -9.88 10.74 -10.57
N LYS A 54 -9.39 11.41 -9.52
CA LYS A 54 -8.09 11.11 -8.90
C LYS A 54 -8.04 9.69 -8.35
N ASN A 55 -9.08 9.25 -7.64
CA ASN A 55 -9.17 7.91 -7.09
C ASN A 55 -9.22 6.85 -8.20
N PHE A 56 -10.03 7.09 -9.24
CA PHE A 56 -10.03 6.22 -10.43
C PHE A 56 -8.66 6.15 -11.10
N ALA A 57 -7.99 7.29 -11.26
CA ALA A 57 -6.66 7.37 -11.85
C ALA A 57 -5.61 6.60 -11.02
N LEU A 58 -5.65 6.72 -9.68
CA LEU A 58 -4.80 5.95 -8.77
C LEU A 58 -5.07 4.46 -8.89
N SER A 59 -6.33 4.02 -8.84
CA SER A 59 -6.70 2.61 -8.99
C SER A 59 -6.25 2.05 -10.34
N LEU A 60 -6.47 2.79 -11.43
CA LEU A 60 -6.05 2.39 -12.77
C LEU A 60 -4.53 2.27 -12.87
N TYR A 61 -3.78 3.21 -12.27
CA TYR A 61 -2.32 3.17 -12.28
C TYR A 61 -1.77 2.00 -11.44
N ILE A 62 -2.33 1.76 -10.26
CA ILE A 62 -1.89 0.70 -9.35
C ILE A 62 -2.24 -0.69 -9.89
N LEU A 63 -3.48 -0.89 -10.36
CA LEU A 63 -3.95 -2.20 -10.82
C LEU A 63 -3.57 -2.49 -12.28
N GLY A 64 -3.68 -1.48 -13.15
CA GLY A 64 -3.40 -1.61 -14.59
C GLY A 64 -1.94 -1.36 -14.96
N GLY A 65 -1.17 -0.73 -14.08
CA GLY A 65 0.23 -0.38 -14.31
C GLY A 65 0.42 0.87 -15.19
N LYS A 66 1.67 1.35 -15.24
CA LYS A 66 2.06 2.59 -15.93
C LYS A 66 1.69 2.62 -17.41
N LEU A 67 1.89 1.50 -18.13
CA LEU A 67 1.67 1.45 -19.58
C LEU A 67 0.18 1.57 -19.92
N THR A 68 -0.69 0.84 -19.20
CA THR A 68 -2.14 0.92 -19.35
C THR A 68 -2.65 2.33 -19.02
N TYR A 69 -2.14 2.92 -17.95
CA TYR A 69 -2.48 4.28 -17.54
C TYR A 69 -2.12 5.30 -18.63
N GLU A 70 -0.88 5.29 -19.11
CA GLU A 70 -0.41 6.21 -20.15
C GLU A 70 -1.17 6.01 -21.47
N PHE A 71 -1.46 4.76 -21.83
CA PHE A 71 -2.24 4.45 -23.03
C PHE A 71 -3.61 5.14 -22.99
N ILE A 72 -4.34 5.03 -21.87
CA ILE A 72 -5.65 5.68 -21.72
C ILE A 72 -5.50 7.20 -21.70
N ARG A 73 -4.56 7.73 -20.91
CA ARG A 73 -4.34 9.18 -20.76
C ARG A 73 -4.01 9.87 -22.09
N LEU A 74 -3.17 9.24 -22.92
CA LEU A 74 -2.78 9.79 -24.22
C LEU A 74 -3.88 9.68 -25.28
N ASN A 75 -4.72 8.64 -25.21
CA ASN A 75 -5.82 8.44 -26.15
C ASN A 75 -7.08 9.24 -25.79
N LEU A 76 -7.24 9.63 -24.52
CA LEU A 76 -8.32 10.47 -24.01
C LEU A 76 -7.74 11.73 -23.36
N PRO A 77 -7.30 12.74 -24.15
CA PRO A 77 -6.71 13.95 -23.59
C PRO A 77 -7.65 14.67 -22.61
N GLY A 78 -7.11 15.09 -21.47
CA GLY A 78 -7.86 15.78 -20.42
C GLY A 78 -8.68 14.86 -19.50
N SER A 79 -8.67 13.55 -19.72
CA SER A 79 -9.39 12.57 -18.90
C SER A 79 -8.72 12.23 -17.58
N LEU A 80 -7.39 12.17 -17.56
CA LEU A 80 -6.61 11.64 -16.45
C LEU A 80 -5.43 12.56 -16.08
N PRO A 81 -5.10 12.67 -14.78
CA PRO A 81 -3.94 13.41 -14.30
C PRO A 81 -2.61 13.04 -14.97
N SER A 82 -1.65 13.96 -14.97
CA SER A 82 -0.27 13.64 -15.38
C SER A 82 0.40 12.69 -14.38
N LEU A 83 1.46 12.00 -14.81
CA LEU A 83 2.26 11.16 -13.91
C LEU A 83 2.86 11.94 -12.74
N THR A 84 3.23 13.21 -12.95
CA THR A 84 3.73 14.08 -11.88
C THR A 84 2.67 14.33 -10.81
N MET A 85 1.43 14.63 -11.24
CA MET A 85 0.31 14.80 -10.32
C MET A 85 -0.01 13.49 -9.59
N LEU A 86 -0.03 12.36 -10.30
CA LEU A 86 -0.20 11.04 -9.67
C LEU A 86 0.86 10.75 -8.62
N ASN A 87 2.15 10.99 -8.92
CA ASN A 87 3.22 10.77 -7.96
C ASN A 87 3.06 11.66 -6.72
N THR A 88 2.60 12.90 -6.92
CA THR A 88 2.29 13.82 -5.82
C THR A 88 1.10 13.32 -4.99
N LEU A 89 0.06 12.80 -5.65
CA LEU A 89 -1.07 12.18 -4.94
C LEU A 89 -0.60 10.98 -4.12
N ILE A 90 0.19 10.09 -4.71
CA ILE A 90 0.75 8.91 -4.03
C ILE A 90 1.64 9.32 -2.85
N SER A 91 2.51 10.31 -3.02
CA SER A 91 3.39 10.78 -1.94
C SER A 91 2.62 11.45 -0.80
N ASN A 92 1.48 12.07 -1.11
CA ASN A 92 0.62 12.72 -0.13
C ASN A 92 -0.33 11.74 0.59
N LEU A 93 -0.50 10.52 0.06
CA LEU A 93 -1.16 9.48 0.82
C LEU A 93 -0.25 9.14 2.01
N ASN A 94 -0.79 9.25 3.23
CA ASN A 94 -0.12 8.92 4.49
C ASN A 94 0.06 7.39 4.66
N SER A 95 0.51 6.73 3.60
CA SER A 95 0.62 5.27 3.44
C SER A 95 2.05 4.82 3.20
N LYS A 96 3.05 5.70 3.40
CA LYS A 96 4.45 5.27 3.37
C LYS A 96 4.67 4.24 4.48
N ILE A 97 5.33 3.15 4.12
CA ILE A 97 5.68 2.07 5.04
C ILE A 97 7.17 2.22 5.34
N SER A 98 7.51 2.24 6.62
CA SER A 98 8.89 2.28 7.09
C SER A 98 9.35 0.86 7.47
N GLU A 99 10.62 0.57 7.25
CA GLU A 99 11.21 -0.70 7.67
C GLU A 99 11.12 -0.87 9.19
N ALA A 100 10.76 -2.08 9.64
CA ALA A 100 10.62 -2.45 11.05
C ALA A 100 9.55 -1.68 11.86
N GLU A 101 8.73 -0.87 11.20
CA GLU A 101 7.64 -0.15 11.85
C GLU A 101 6.38 -1.02 11.96
N PHE A 102 5.88 -1.20 13.18
CA PHE A 102 4.56 -1.78 13.41
C PHE A 102 3.47 -0.71 13.37
N ARG A 103 2.59 -0.80 12.38
CA ARG A 103 1.56 0.19 12.07
C ARG A 103 0.25 -0.06 12.83
N PHE A 104 0.32 -0.17 14.15
CA PHE A 104 -0.84 -0.54 14.98
C PHE A 104 -1.97 0.49 14.96
N ASP A 105 -1.67 1.77 14.86
CA ASP A 105 -2.70 2.81 14.84
C ASP A 105 -3.45 2.82 13.50
N GLN A 106 -2.75 2.56 12.40
CA GLN A 106 -3.37 2.37 11.09
C GLN A 106 -4.14 1.06 11.02
N LEU A 107 -3.67 0.01 11.71
CA LEU A 107 -4.41 -1.25 11.85
C LEU A 107 -5.73 -1.02 12.61
N GLN A 108 -5.71 -0.26 13.70
CA GLN A 108 -6.93 0.09 14.44
C GLN A 108 -7.93 0.82 13.56
N LYS A 109 -7.48 1.87 12.86
CA LYS A 109 -8.33 2.59 11.92
C LYS A 109 -8.94 1.67 10.86
N HIS A 110 -8.14 0.74 10.32
CA HIS A 110 -8.61 -0.26 9.37
C HIS A 110 -9.71 -1.14 9.97
N PHE A 111 -9.56 -1.60 11.21
CA PHE A 111 -10.58 -2.41 11.90
C PHE A 111 -11.86 -1.61 12.18
N ASP A 112 -11.73 -0.34 12.55
CA ASP A 112 -12.85 0.58 12.77
C ASP A 112 -13.62 0.83 11.46
N ASP A 113 -12.91 1.06 10.34
CA ASP A 113 -13.50 1.31 9.02
C ASP A 113 -14.35 0.11 8.53
N TYR A 114 -13.96 -1.12 8.87
CA TYR A 114 -14.72 -2.33 8.54
C TYR A 114 -15.66 -2.79 9.67
N ASN A 115 -15.64 -2.13 10.84
CA ASN A 115 -16.37 -2.54 12.05
C ASN A 115 -16.11 -4.02 12.43
N VAL A 116 -14.85 -4.42 12.49
CA VAL A 116 -14.40 -5.77 12.85
C VAL A 116 -13.53 -5.76 14.10
N GLN A 117 -13.49 -6.87 14.82
CA GLN A 117 -12.72 -6.99 16.08
C GLN A 117 -11.81 -8.20 16.14
N TYR A 118 -12.07 -9.25 15.36
CA TYR A 118 -11.31 -10.50 15.41
C TYR A 118 -10.36 -10.60 14.22
N ALA A 119 -9.18 -11.17 14.43
CA ALA A 119 -8.19 -11.34 13.38
C ALA A 119 -7.30 -12.57 13.58
N PHE A 120 -6.70 -13.05 12.49
CA PHE A 120 -5.56 -13.95 12.51
C PHE A 120 -4.28 -13.19 12.14
N GLY A 121 -3.19 -13.48 12.86
CA GLY A 121 -1.85 -13.04 12.48
C GLY A 121 -1.15 -14.08 11.60
N SER A 122 -0.37 -13.60 10.64
CA SER A 122 0.51 -14.44 9.84
C SER A 122 1.89 -13.79 9.74
N GLU A 123 2.91 -14.58 9.99
CA GLU A 123 4.31 -14.21 9.80
C GLU A 123 4.91 -15.13 8.74
N ASP A 124 5.53 -14.55 7.70
CA ASP A 124 6.27 -15.34 6.72
C ASP A 124 7.44 -14.55 6.13
N THR A 125 8.37 -15.27 5.51
CA THR A 125 9.58 -14.72 4.93
C THR A 125 9.61 -14.91 3.43
N THR A 126 10.02 -13.87 2.71
CA THR A 126 10.16 -13.91 1.24
C THR A 126 11.54 -13.47 0.79
N GLY A 127 12.01 -14.04 -0.32
CA GLY A 127 13.29 -13.68 -0.93
C GLY A 127 13.24 -12.28 -1.55
N ILE A 128 14.28 -11.48 -1.30
CA ILE A 128 14.41 -10.13 -1.87
C ILE A 128 15.74 -9.94 -2.59
N ILE A 129 15.76 -8.99 -3.52
CA ILE A 129 17.00 -8.53 -4.16
C ILE A 129 17.80 -7.74 -3.13
N LYS A 130 18.99 -8.23 -2.79
CA LYS A 130 19.93 -7.61 -1.87
C LYS A 130 20.31 -6.20 -2.34
N LYS A 131 19.68 -5.17 -1.78
CA LYS A 131 19.94 -3.78 -2.12
C LYS A 131 19.83 -2.90 -0.88
N ILE A 132 20.87 -2.10 -0.65
CA ILE A 132 20.84 -1.06 0.37
C ILE A 132 20.27 0.21 -0.26
N LYS A 133 19.35 0.86 0.45
CA LYS A 133 18.81 2.18 0.07
C LYS A 133 18.92 3.12 1.25
N TYR A 134 19.28 4.36 0.96
CA TYR A 134 19.24 5.44 1.93
C TYR A 134 17.84 6.07 1.96
N ASP A 135 17.27 6.25 3.14
CA ASP A 135 16.10 7.09 3.37
C ASP A 135 16.56 8.41 3.98
N SER A 136 16.48 9.48 3.18
CA SER A 136 16.85 10.84 3.61
C SER A 136 15.92 11.42 4.66
N THR A 137 14.71 10.87 4.82
CA THR A 137 13.70 11.38 5.75
C THR A 137 14.08 11.07 7.19
N THR A 138 14.52 9.84 7.43
CA THR A 138 14.89 9.30 8.73
C THR A 138 16.41 9.27 8.92
N ASN A 139 17.17 9.60 7.88
CA ASN A 139 18.62 9.47 7.81
C ASN A 139 19.09 8.03 8.13
N THR A 140 18.42 7.04 7.53
CA THR A 140 18.66 5.61 7.79
C THR A 140 19.02 4.84 6.53
N PHE A 141 19.75 3.74 6.71
CA PHE A 141 20.03 2.78 5.64
C PHE A 141 19.17 1.54 5.79
N ASN A 142 18.37 1.27 4.76
CA ASN A 142 17.44 0.14 4.69
C ASN A 142 18.04 -0.97 3.82
N GLY A 143 17.75 -2.23 4.15
CA GLY A 143 18.22 -3.41 3.39
C GLY A 143 19.36 -4.21 4.04
N PHE A 144 19.76 -3.84 5.26
CA PHE A 144 20.50 -4.72 6.17
C PHE A 144 19.52 -5.54 7.02
N PRO A 145 19.91 -6.72 7.55
CA PRO A 145 19.14 -7.43 8.55
C PRO A 145 18.87 -6.54 9.76
N THR A 146 17.60 -6.34 10.12
CA THR A 146 17.25 -5.52 11.28
C THR A 146 17.39 -6.36 12.55
N PRO A 147 18.26 -5.97 13.51
CA PRO A 147 18.41 -6.72 14.75
C PRO A 147 17.11 -6.70 15.57
N PRO A 148 16.73 -7.84 16.17
CA PRO A 148 15.63 -7.88 17.11
C PRO A 148 16.07 -7.50 18.53
N ASP A 149 15.17 -6.86 19.27
CA ASP A 149 15.18 -6.75 20.72
C ASP A 149 13.99 -7.57 21.25
N HIS A 150 14.26 -8.66 21.96
CA HIS A 150 13.24 -9.61 22.42
C HIS A 150 12.27 -10.05 21.30
N GLY A 151 12.84 -10.40 20.15
CA GLY A 151 12.10 -10.77 18.94
C GLY A 151 11.47 -9.61 18.16
N VAL A 152 11.37 -8.41 18.72
CA VAL A 152 10.79 -7.26 18.03
C VAL A 152 11.90 -6.50 17.28
N PRO A 153 11.80 -6.27 15.96
CA PRO A 153 12.81 -5.53 15.22
C PRO A 153 12.94 -4.08 15.72
N ILE A 154 14.17 -3.59 15.79
CA ILE A 154 14.44 -2.22 16.21
C ILE A 154 14.27 -1.28 15.01
N LYS A 155 13.25 -0.41 15.07
CA LYS A 155 13.00 0.62 14.06
C LYS A 155 14.21 1.55 13.93
N GLU A 156 14.58 1.89 12.69
CA GLU A 156 15.66 2.84 12.38
C GLU A 156 17.04 2.46 12.95
N TYR A 157 17.32 1.17 13.19
CA TYR A 157 18.57 0.70 13.80
C TYR A 157 19.85 1.22 13.11
N TYR A 158 19.83 1.34 11.79
CA TYR A 158 20.96 1.84 10.99
C TYR A 158 20.89 3.35 10.71
N GLN A 159 20.29 4.13 11.61
CA GLN A 159 20.38 5.57 11.59
C GLN A 159 21.81 6.01 11.90
N THR A 160 22.37 6.88 11.07
CA THR A 160 23.73 7.40 11.32
C THR A 160 23.93 8.78 10.71
N ASN A 161 24.58 9.66 11.46
CA ASN A 161 25.07 10.95 10.97
C ASN A 161 26.55 10.89 10.52
N SER A 162 27.17 9.71 10.59
CA SER A 162 28.59 9.49 10.30
C SER A 162 28.81 8.62 9.07
N PHE A 163 29.62 9.13 8.13
CA PHE A 163 30.07 8.39 6.96
C PHE A 163 30.95 7.20 7.33
N ASP A 164 31.76 7.30 8.40
CA ASP A 164 32.64 6.20 8.81
C ASP A 164 31.84 5.02 9.35
N THR A 165 30.82 5.28 10.16
CA THR A 165 29.88 4.25 10.65
C THR A 165 29.17 3.56 9.48
N LEU A 166 28.79 4.34 8.46
CA LEU A 166 28.24 3.78 7.22
C LEU A 166 29.25 2.89 6.50
N LYS A 167 30.46 3.37 6.30
CA LYS A 167 31.50 2.64 5.56
C LYS A 167 31.82 1.31 6.25
N LEU A 168 31.85 1.32 7.58
CA LEU A 168 31.98 0.09 8.38
C LEU A 168 30.81 -0.84 8.12
N GLY A 169 29.57 -0.37 8.26
CA GLY A 169 28.37 -1.18 8.03
C GLY A 169 28.31 -1.84 6.65
N PHE A 170 28.66 -1.11 5.58
CA PHE A 170 28.71 -1.67 4.22
C PHE A 170 29.76 -2.76 4.02
N ASN A 171 30.86 -2.71 4.77
CA ASN A 171 31.95 -3.67 4.64
C ASN A 171 31.81 -4.87 5.58
N SER A 172 31.11 -4.71 6.70
CA SER A 172 31.04 -5.72 7.76
C SER A 172 29.69 -6.41 7.89
N ILE A 173 28.62 -5.85 7.34
CA ILE A 173 27.25 -6.39 7.50
C ILE A 173 26.77 -6.94 6.16
N ASP A 174 26.33 -8.19 6.18
CA ASP A 174 25.71 -8.81 5.04
C ASP A 174 24.37 -8.14 4.71
N LYS A 175 24.10 -7.95 3.43
CA LYS A 175 22.81 -7.43 2.96
C LYS A 175 21.73 -8.48 3.19
N SER A 176 20.56 -8.03 3.62
CA SER A 176 19.43 -8.92 3.83
C SER A 176 18.97 -9.55 2.51
N SER A 177 18.89 -10.88 2.49
CA SER A 177 18.28 -11.66 1.39
C SER A 177 16.80 -11.92 1.60
N LEU A 178 16.27 -11.63 2.79
CA LEU A 178 14.95 -12.08 3.21
C LEU A 178 14.19 -10.94 3.86
N LEU A 179 12.96 -10.75 3.44
CA LEU A 179 12.03 -9.83 4.06
C LEU A 179 11.07 -10.64 4.93
N ASN A 180 11.06 -10.37 6.22
CA ASN A 180 10.03 -10.87 7.11
C ASN A 180 8.79 -9.96 7.00
N VAL A 181 7.61 -10.55 6.90
CA VAL A 181 6.35 -9.86 6.63
C VAL A 181 5.31 -10.30 7.65
N HIS A 182 4.67 -9.31 8.28
CA HIS A 182 3.62 -9.51 9.27
C HIS A 182 2.29 -9.05 8.69
N MET A 183 1.39 -10.00 8.44
CA MET A 183 0.05 -9.74 7.94
C MET A 183 -0.99 -9.98 9.03
N ILE A 184 -2.00 -9.11 9.10
CA ILE A 184 -3.17 -9.29 9.95
C ILE A 184 -4.38 -9.47 9.04
N GLN A 185 -5.01 -10.63 9.11
CA GLN A 185 -6.22 -10.96 8.37
C GLN A 185 -7.43 -10.77 9.28
N PRO A 186 -8.28 -9.76 9.05
CA PRO A 186 -9.51 -9.63 9.83
C PRO A 186 -10.46 -10.80 9.52
N VAL A 187 -11.18 -11.24 10.55
CA VAL A 187 -12.20 -12.29 10.44
C VAL A 187 -13.54 -11.62 10.19
N GLN A 188 -14.15 -11.96 9.06
CA GLN A 188 -15.46 -11.45 8.67
C GLN A 188 -16.53 -11.91 9.66
N SER A 189 -17.40 -10.99 10.08
CA SER A 189 -18.62 -11.32 10.82
C SER A 189 -19.70 -11.86 9.88
N ILE A 190 -20.54 -12.77 10.37
CA ILE A 190 -21.65 -13.40 9.61
C ILE A 190 -22.56 -12.34 8.96
N ASN A 191 -22.68 -11.16 9.57
CA ASN A 191 -23.57 -10.10 9.13
C ASN A 191 -22.91 -9.04 8.23
N GLN A 192 -21.64 -9.22 7.84
CA GLN A 192 -20.92 -8.27 6.99
C GLN A 192 -20.97 -8.69 5.52
N SER A 193 -21.45 -7.79 4.67
CA SER A 193 -21.45 -7.96 3.21
C SER A 193 -20.09 -7.66 2.57
N ILE A 194 -19.21 -6.96 3.28
CA ILE A 194 -17.89 -6.55 2.81
C ILE A 194 -16.83 -7.46 3.44
N ILE A 195 -15.98 -8.04 2.60
CA ILE A 195 -14.83 -8.85 3.05
C ILE A 195 -13.69 -7.88 3.39
N PRO A 196 -13.26 -7.79 4.65
CA PRO A 196 -12.17 -6.90 5.05
C PRO A 196 -10.84 -7.40 4.46
N SER A 197 -10.09 -6.50 3.83
CA SER A 197 -8.80 -6.86 3.25
C SER A 197 -7.75 -7.12 4.34
N PRO A 198 -6.80 -8.04 4.12
CA PRO A 198 -5.64 -8.19 4.99
C PRO A 198 -4.82 -6.91 5.07
N PHE A 199 -4.19 -6.69 6.22
CA PHE A 199 -3.40 -5.51 6.52
C PHE A 199 -1.93 -5.87 6.74
N LEU A 200 -1.03 -5.18 6.05
CA LEU A 200 0.42 -5.30 6.27
C LEU A 200 0.80 -4.50 7.52
N LEU A 201 1.07 -5.20 8.61
CA LEU A 201 1.38 -4.62 9.91
C LEU A 201 2.83 -4.13 9.99
N SER A 202 3.79 -4.93 9.55
CA SER A 202 5.21 -4.62 9.56
C SER A 202 5.97 -5.46 8.53
N ALA A 203 7.07 -4.92 8.02
CA ALA A 203 8.02 -5.65 7.19
C ALA A 203 9.45 -5.16 7.43
N TYR A 204 10.41 -6.08 7.45
CA TYR A 204 11.83 -5.75 7.67
C TYR A 204 12.77 -6.83 7.16
N GLY A 205 13.97 -6.42 6.79
CA GLY A 205 15.04 -7.33 6.40
C GLY A 205 15.48 -8.19 7.59
N ILE A 206 15.72 -9.48 7.35
CA ILE A 206 16.28 -10.40 8.33
C ILE A 206 17.48 -11.15 7.76
N ASP A 207 18.25 -11.75 8.65
CA ASP A 207 19.06 -12.92 8.39
C ASP A 207 18.35 -14.12 9.06
N ASN A 208 18.54 -15.34 8.55
CA ASN A 208 17.82 -16.55 9.01
C ASN A 208 18.23 -17.02 10.42
N THR A 209 18.49 -16.10 11.33
CA THR A 209 19.03 -16.34 12.68
C THR A 209 17.97 -16.29 13.77
N ALA A 210 16.75 -15.80 13.46
CA ALA A 210 15.67 -15.71 14.41
C ALA A 210 15.30 -17.09 15.00
N THR A 211 15.24 -17.16 16.33
CA THR A 211 14.84 -18.36 17.07
C THR A 211 13.33 -18.41 17.28
N ALA A 212 12.80 -19.57 17.66
CA ALA A 212 11.39 -19.66 18.07
C ALA A 212 11.03 -18.77 19.25
N ASN A 213 11.95 -18.62 20.21
CA ASN A 213 11.71 -17.74 21.33
C ASN A 213 11.54 -16.28 20.84
N ASP A 214 12.34 -15.84 19.86
CA ASP A 214 12.18 -14.51 19.24
C ASP A 214 10.81 -14.37 18.56
N ILE A 215 10.36 -15.41 17.85
CA ILE A 215 9.06 -15.41 17.17
C ILE A 215 7.91 -15.34 18.19
N LEU A 216 7.95 -16.15 19.24
CA LEU A 216 6.94 -16.16 20.30
C LEU A 216 6.89 -14.82 21.05
N GLN A 217 8.04 -14.24 21.38
CA GLN A 217 8.09 -12.92 22.02
C GLN A 217 7.52 -11.82 21.11
N ARG A 218 7.82 -11.88 19.81
CA ARG A 218 7.23 -10.98 18.81
C ARG A 218 5.72 -11.14 18.68
N TRP A 219 5.20 -12.36 18.64
CA TRP A 219 3.76 -12.61 18.61
C TRP A 219 3.06 -12.13 19.87
N TRP A 220 3.69 -12.32 21.03
CA TRP A 220 3.20 -11.79 22.29
C TRP A 220 3.13 -10.26 22.28
N TYR A 221 4.16 -9.59 21.74
CA TYR A 221 4.15 -8.15 21.54
C TYR A 221 2.99 -7.69 20.64
N ILE A 222 2.83 -8.32 19.46
CA ILE A 222 1.74 -8.02 18.51
C ILE A 222 0.38 -8.25 19.17
N PHE A 223 0.20 -9.37 19.87
CA PHE A 223 -1.03 -9.72 20.58
C PHE A 223 -1.42 -8.63 21.59
N ASN A 224 -0.48 -8.20 22.44
CA ASN A 224 -0.74 -7.19 23.45
C ASN A 224 -1.06 -5.81 22.84
N GLN A 225 -0.32 -5.40 21.81
CA GLN A 225 -0.56 -4.13 21.12
C GLN A 225 -1.92 -4.09 20.41
N CYS A 226 -2.35 -5.21 19.83
CA CYS A 226 -3.68 -5.37 19.25
C CYS A 226 -4.77 -5.35 20.33
N LEU A 227 -4.56 -6.06 21.45
CA LEU A 227 -5.52 -6.12 22.55
C LEU A 227 -5.81 -4.75 23.15
N GLN A 228 -4.78 -3.91 23.32
CA GLN A 228 -4.92 -2.51 23.77
C GLN A 228 -5.77 -1.64 22.83
N ARG A 229 -5.91 -2.05 21.57
CA ARG A 229 -6.69 -1.36 20.52
C ARG A 229 -8.02 -2.06 20.21
N ASN A 230 -8.49 -2.92 21.11
CA ASN A 230 -9.72 -3.72 20.95
C ASN A 230 -9.70 -4.69 19.76
N ILE A 231 -8.52 -5.09 19.29
CA ILE A 231 -8.34 -6.12 18.26
C ILE A 231 -7.98 -7.45 18.93
N ARG A 232 -8.82 -8.46 18.74
CA ARG A 232 -8.67 -9.81 19.29
C ARG A 232 -7.99 -10.71 18.26
N ILE A 233 -6.69 -10.94 18.44
CA ILE A 233 -5.98 -11.97 17.66
C ILE A 233 -6.36 -13.35 18.20
N ILE A 234 -6.99 -14.18 17.36
CA ILE A 234 -7.45 -15.52 17.75
C ILE A 234 -6.44 -16.63 17.44
N GLY A 235 -5.40 -16.31 16.66
CA GLY A 235 -4.30 -17.22 16.41
C GLY A 235 -3.23 -16.58 15.53
N PHE A 236 -2.06 -17.22 15.52
CA PHE A 236 -0.96 -16.90 14.63
C PHE A 236 -0.65 -18.09 13.73
N SER A 237 -0.10 -17.80 12.56
CA SER A 237 0.37 -18.80 11.59
C SER A 237 1.74 -18.41 11.06
N THR A 238 2.56 -19.40 10.72
CA THR A 238 3.89 -19.20 10.15
C THR A 238 4.29 -20.33 9.22
N GLY A 239 5.22 -20.06 8.30
CA GLY A 239 5.78 -21.06 7.41
C GLY A 239 6.59 -22.14 8.12
N GLU A 240 6.62 -23.35 7.54
CA GLU A 240 7.31 -24.54 8.06
C GLU A 240 8.82 -24.34 8.29
N LYS A 241 9.45 -23.43 7.53
CA LYS A 241 10.87 -23.11 7.68
C LYS A 241 11.18 -22.35 8.97
N ILE A 242 10.20 -21.58 9.46
CA ILE A 242 10.29 -20.81 10.69
C ILE A 242 10.00 -21.71 11.90
N SER A 243 9.09 -22.69 11.74
CA SER A 243 8.70 -23.62 12.81
C SER A 243 9.72 -24.69 13.18
N LYS A 244 10.78 -24.91 12.39
CA LYS A 244 11.85 -25.88 12.73
C LYS A 244 12.63 -25.53 14.00
N TYR A 245 12.46 -24.31 14.49
CA TYR A 245 13.10 -23.84 15.71
C TYR A 245 12.13 -23.76 16.89
N CYS A 246 10.82 -24.01 16.68
CA CYS A 246 9.75 -23.95 17.69
C CYS A 246 9.47 -25.31 18.32
#